data_AF-A0A0L0FJH0-F1
#
_entry.id   AF-A0A0L0FJH0-F1
#
_cell.length_a   1.000
_cell.length_b   1.000
_cell.length_c   1.000
_cell.angle_alpha   90.00
_cell.angle_beta   90.00
_cell.angle_gamma   90.00
#
_symmetry.space_group_name_H-M   'P 1'
#
loop_
_entity.id
_entity.type
_entity.pdbx_description
1 polymer ?
#
loop_
_entity_poly.entity_id
_entity_poly.type
_entity_poly.pdbx_seq_one_letter_code
_entity_poly.pdbx_strand_id
1 'polypeptide(L)'
;MTNAVSAALGGFAEVVIGASMERREGDAYAFNEPLLEGTLFNLEGNGSGDFVVAMMFLQPGRHAGSGGDVATILKEEETQHPGLKTHITDLMGSGDDIIPILADRFSECLASAAAASAGSI
;
A
#
# COMPACT_ATOMS: atom_id res chain seq x y z
N MET A 1 -8.57 14.82 -4.28
CA MET A 1 -9.42 13.96 -3.43
C MET A 1 -8.54 13.43 -2.31
N THR A 2 -8.81 13.80 -1.06
CA THR A 2 -8.02 13.33 0.09
C THR A 2 -8.46 11.90 0.42
N ASN A 3 -7.54 10.93 0.38
CA ASN A 3 -7.85 9.56 0.78
C ASN A 3 -7.95 9.46 2.32
N ALA A 4 -8.59 8.41 2.84
CA ALA A 4 -8.83 8.26 4.28
C ALA A 4 -7.54 8.27 5.11
N VAL A 5 -6.44 7.74 4.55
CA VAL A 5 -5.12 7.73 5.20
C VAL A 5 -4.58 9.15 5.37
N SER A 6 -4.63 9.96 4.30
CA SER A 6 -4.22 11.37 4.33
C SER A 6 -5.05 12.18 5.32
N ALA A 7 -6.37 11.95 5.37
CA ALA A 7 -7.23 12.61 6.34
C ALA A 7 -6.89 12.22 7.79
N ALA A 8 -6.59 10.94 8.03
CA ALA A 8 -6.22 10.44 9.36
C ALA A 8 -4.84 10.95 9.82
N LEU A 9 -3.88 11.07 8.89
CA LEU A 9 -2.54 11.58 9.19
C LEU A 9 -2.51 13.10 9.37
N GLY A 10 -3.47 13.85 8.80
CA GLY A 10 -3.56 15.29 9.00
C GLY A 10 -2.23 16.00 8.72
N GLY A 11 -1.73 16.78 9.68
CA GLY A 11 -0.45 17.50 9.58
C GLY A 11 0.80 16.68 9.93
N PHE A 12 0.67 15.38 10.22
CA PHE A 12 1.83 14.52 10.51
C PHE A 12 2.58 14.07 9.25
N ALA A 13 1.95 14.14 8.08
CA ALA A 13 2.58 13.89 6.79
C ALA A 13 2.34 15.07 5.86
N GLU A 14 3.40 15.57 5.22
CA GLU A 14 3.30 16.67 4.26
C GLU A 14 2.53 16.23 3.00
N VAL A 15 2.80 15.01 2.53
CA VAL A 15 2.16 14.43 1.35
C VAL A 15 1.87 12.95 1.57
N VAL A 16 0.74 12.48 1.06
CA VAL A 16 0.34 11.07 1.06
C VAL A 16 -0.10 10.70 -0.34
N ILE A 17 0.60 9.75 -0.95
CA ILE A 17 0.32 9.24 -2.29
C ILE A 17 0.17 7.72 -2.26
N GLY A 18 -0.57 7.17 -3.21
CA GLY A 18 -0.49 5.76 -3.53
C GLY A 18 0.71 5.50 -4.43
N ALA A 19 1.35 4.34 -4.26
CA ALA A 19 2.38 3.85 -5.17
C ALA A 19 2.14 2.37 -5.45
N SER A 20 2.07 1.99 -6.72
CA SER A 20 1.86 0.59 -7.10
C SER A 20 3.18 -0.15 -7.22
N MET A 21 3.17 -1.47 -7.03
CA MET A 21 4.36 -2.30 -7.25
C MET A 21 4.63 -2.59 -8.72
N GLU A 22 3.56 -2.74 -9.51
CA GLU A 22 3.65 -3.16 -10.91
C GLU A 22 2.54 -2.51 -11.73
N ARG A 23 2.76 -2.43 -13.04
CA ARG A 23 1.80 -1.95 -14.03
C ARG A 23 1.90 -2.78 -15.31
N ARG A 24 0.77 -3.05 -15.95
CA ARG A 24 0.71 -3.66 -17.28
C ARG A 24 0.76 -2.59 -18.37
N GLU A 25 1.23 -2.96 -19.56
CA GLU A 25 1.26 -2.04 -20.71
C GLU A 25 -0.13 -1.59 -21.15
N GLY A 26 -0.21 -0.36 -21.65
CA GLY A 26 -1.42 0.27 -22.18
C GLY A 26 -2.09 1.27 -21.22
N ASP A 27 -2.84 2.20 -21.79
CA ASP A 27 -3.45 3.32 -21.06
C ASP A 27 -4.54 2.87 -20.08
N ALA A 28 -5.16 1.72 -20.33
CA ALA A 28 -6.15 1.12 -19.43
C ALA A 28 -5.58 0.84 -18.02
N TYR A 29 -4.26 0.76 -17.87
CA TYR A 29 -3.57 0.52 -16.59
C TYR A 29 -2.81 1.75 -16.08
N ALA A 30 -3.06 2.94 -16.64
CA ALA A 30 -2.43 4.17 -16.17
C ALA A 30 -2.81 4.52 -14.71
N PHE A 31 -3.90 3.95 -14.18
CA PHE A 31 -4.31 4.10 -12.79
C PHE A 31 -3.35 3.43 -11.79
N ASN A 32 -2.44 2.57 -12.24
CA ASN A 32 -1.36 2.02 -11.40
C ASN A 32 -0.23 3.04 -11.16
N GLU A 33 -0.22 4.17 -11.86
CA GLU A 33 0.79 5.20 -11.62
C GLU A 33 0.47 6.03 -10.36
N PRO A 34 1.50 6.44 -9.61
CA PRO A 34 2.92 6.19 -9.87
C PRO A 34 3.39 4.81 -9.34
N LEU A 35 4.41 4.22 -9.94
CA LEU A 35 5.08 3.00 -9.43
C LEU A 35 6.04 3.33 -8.29
N LEU A 36 6.14 2.50 -7.25
CA LEU A 36 7.05 2.75 -6.12
C LEU A 36 8.49 3.05 -6.58
N GLU A 37 8.99 2.30 -7.56
CA GLU A 37 10.24 2.58 -8.25
C GLU A 37 10.17 3.92 -8.99
N GLY A 38 11.08 4.85 -8.67
CA GLY A 38 11.11 6.18 -9.25
C GLY A 38 10.04 7.15 -8.72
N THR A 39 9.07 6.72 -7.91
CA THR A 39 8.09 7.64 -7.29
C THR A 39 8.77 8.63 -6.36
N LEU A 40 9.66 8.14 -5.49
CA LEU A 40 10.18 8.93 -4.38
C LEU A 40 11.02 10.12 -4.84
N PHE A 41 11.74 9.98 -5.95
CA PHE A 41 12.49 11.07 -6.58
C PHE A 41 11.59 12.15 -7.20
N ASN A 42 10.44 11.75 -7.74
CA ASN A 42 9.52 12.65 -8.45
C ASN A 42 8.65 13.50 -7.49
N LEU A 43 8.80 13.32 -6.18
CA LEU A 43 8.10 14.14 -5.18
C LEU A 43 8.79 15.51 -5.01
N GLU A 44 7.97 16.55 -4.79
CA GLU A 44 8.45 17.91 -4.54
C GLU A 44 9.44 17.90 -3.35
N GLY A 45 10.64 18.46 -3.54
CA GLY A 45 11.73 18.39 -2.54
C GLY A 45 12.90 17.47 -2.91
N ASN A 46 12.95 16.96 -4.14
CA ASN A 46 14.04 16.11 -4.69
C ASN A 46 14.29 14.82 -3.88
N GLY A 47 13.24 14.23 -3.28
CA GLY A 47 13.36 13.00 -2.50
C GLY A 47 14.22 13.15 -1.23
N SER A 48 14.38 14.35 -0.67
CA SER A 48 15.10 14.52 0.59
C SER A 48 14.16 14.48 1.80
N GLY A 49 14.57 13.82 2.88
CA GLY A 49 13.81 13.68 4.11
C GLY A 49 13.39 12.24 4.43
N ASP A 50 12.49 12.10 5.41
CA ASP A 50 11.96 10.82 5.88
C ASP A 50 10.67 10.44 5.15
N PHE A 51 10.65 9.26 4.55
CA PHE A 51 9.51 8.69 3.83
C PHE A 51 9.02 7.45 4.56
N VAL A 52 7.72 7.41 4.91
CA VAL A 52 7.09 6.23 5.49
C VAL A 52 6.35 5.45 4.41
N VAL A 53 6.76 4.20 4.18
CA VAL A 53 6.14 3.28 3.25
C VAL A 53 5.19 2.38 4.02
N ALA A 54 3.90 2.65 3.88
CA ALA A 54 2.83 1.86 4.48
C ALA A 54 2.66 0.52 3.73
N MET A 55 3.02 -0.58 4.38
CA MET A 55 2.98 -1.93 3.82
C MET A 55 1.55 -2.49 3.84
N MET A 56 0.74 -2.10 2.86
CA MET A 56 -0.63 -2.59 2.63
C MET A 56 -0.67 -4.03 2.09
N PHE A 57 0.15 -4.93 2.65
CA PHE A 57 0.22 -6.34 2.33
C PHE A 57 -0.27 -7.17 3.52
N LEU A 58 -1.16 -8.13 3.28
CA LEU A 58 -1.69 -8.97 4.34
C LEU A 58 -0.65 -9.98 4.85
N GLN A 59 0.19 -10.52 3.97
CA GLN A 59 1.17 -11.56 4.32
C GLN A 59 2.50 -11.34 3.58
N PRO A 60 3.59 -11.96 4.06
CA PRO A 60 4.85 -11.97 3.32
C PRO A 60 4.70 -12.64 1.94
N GLY A 61 5.49 -12.21 0.98
CA GLY A 61 5.52 -12.72 -0.38
C GLY A 61 6.66 -12.09 -1.18
N ARG A 62 6.61 -12.19 -2.52
CA ARG A 62 7.65 -11.62 -3.40
C ARG A 62 7.89 -10.13 -3.12
N HIS A 63 6.83 -9.34 -2.97
CA HIS A 63 6.94 -7.91 -2.73
C HIS A 63 7.22 -7.55 -1.26
N ALA A 64 6.63 -8.29 -0.33
CA ALA A 64 6.53 -7.91 1.07
C ALA A 64 7.28 -8.89 1.99
N GLY A 65 8.11 -8.37 2.89
CA GLY A 65 8.91 -9.17 3.83
C GLY A 65 10.41 -8.91 3.66
N SER A 66 11.21 -9.62 4.47
CA SER A 66 12.67 -9.45 4.44
C SER A 66 13.23 -9.82 3.07
N GLY A 67 13.89 -8.85 2.43
CA GLY A 67 14.46 -9.02 1.09
C GLY A 67 13.45 -9.07 -0.06
N GLY A 68 12.18 -8.71 0.18
CA GLY A 68 11.18 -8.56 -0.88
C GLY A 68 11.42 -7.33 -1.77
N ASP A 69 10.68 -7.24 -2.87
CA ASP A 69 10.87 -6.18 -3.87
C ASP A 69 10.82 -4.77 -3.27
N VAL A 70 9.91 -4.49 -2.32
CA VAL A 70 9.82 -3.18 -1.66
C VAL A 70 11.13 -2.80 -0.98
N ALA A 71 11.70 -3.71 -0.17
CA ALA A 71 12.94 -3.43 0.55
C ALA A 71 14.13 -3.21 -0.41
N THR A 72 14.14 -3.93 -1.53
CA THR A 72 15.16 -3.77 -2.58
C THR A 72 15.04 -2.40 -3.26
N ILE A 73 13.84 -2.03 -3.72
CA ILE A 73 13.58 -0.74 -4.37
C ILE A 73 13.97 0.41 -3.45
N LEU A 74 13.52 0.41 -2.20
CA LEU A 74 13.82 1.49 -1.25
C LEU A 74 15.31 1.64 -0.97
N LYS A 75 16.04 0.52 -0.87
CA LYS A 75 17.50 0.53 -0.70
C LYS A 75 18.21 1.11 -1.92
N GLU A 76 17.74 0.80 -3.12
CA GLU A 76 18.29 1.36 -4.37
C GLU A 76 18.04 2.86 -4.45
N GLU A 77 16.83 3.33 -4.12
CA GLU A 77 16.48 4.75 -4.03
C GLU A 77 17.35 5.50 -3.00
N GLU A 78 17.50 4.96 -1.78
CA GLU A 78 18.39 5.55 -0.75
C GLU A 78 19.86 5.63 -1.20
N THR A 79 20.32 4.64 -1.97
CA THR A 79 21.69 4.61 -2.50
C THR A 79 21.89 5.69 -3.57
N GLN A 80 20.89 5.91 -4.41
CA GLN A 80 20.93 6.93 -5.48
C GLN A 80 20.68 8.34 -4.95
N HIS A 81 20.00 8.47 -3.80
CA HIS A 81 19.59 9.74 -3.22
C HIS A 81 20.03 9.86 -1.75
N PRO A 82 21.26 10.34 -1.45
CA PRO A 82 21.80 10.38 -0.08
C PRO A 82 21.02 11.22 0.94
N GLY A 83 20.09 12.07 0.49
CA GLY A 83 19.20 12.85 1.35
C GLY A 83 17.89 12.13 1.69
N LEU A 84 17.62 10.99 1.06
CA LEU A 84 16.42 10.18 1.22
C LEU A 84 16.62 9.17 2.34
N LYS A 85 15.62 9.03 3.21
CA LYS A 85 15.56 7.98 4.21
C LYS A 85 14.17 7.37 4.26
N THR A 86 14.09 6.04 4.22
CA THR A 86 12.83 5.31 4.19
C THR A 86 12.60 4.54 5.47
N HIS A 87 11.32 4.43 5.84
CA HIS A 87 10.85 3.68 6.98
C HIS A 87 9.69 2.81 6.52
N ILE A 88 9.75 1.52 6.82
CA ILE A 88 8.75 0.55 6.37
C ILE A 88 7.91 0.17 7.58
N THR A 89 6.58 0.23 7.44
CA THR A 89 5.68 -0.28 8.49
C THR A 89 5.67 -1.80 8.51
N ASP A 90 5.20 -2.39 9.61
CA ASP A 90 4.85 -3.81 9.59
C ASP A 90 3.75 -4.11 8.55
N LEU A 91 3.65 -5.38 8.15
CA LEU A 91 2.62 -5.85 7.22
C LEU A 91 1.24 -5.69 7.87
N MET A 92 0.24 -5.31 7.09
CA MET A 92 -1.13 -5.13 7.58
C MET A 92 -1.66 -6.36 8.34
N GLY A 93 -1.33 -7.58 7.89
CA GLY A 93 -1.81 -8.80 8.55
C GLY A 93 -1.10 -9.16 9.85
N SER A 94 -0.13 -8.36 10.31
CA SER A 94 0.52 -8.55 11.61
C SER A 94 -0.24 -7.89 12.77
N GLY A 95 -1.16 -6.96 12.49
CA GLY A 95 -1.94 -6.26 13.51
C GLY A 95 -3.24 -6.97 13.85
N ASP A 96 -3.60 -7.00 15.13
CA ASP A 96 -4.84 -7.65 15.61
C ASP A 96 -6.12 -6.97 15.07
N ASP A 97 -6.03 -5.67 14.72
CA ASP A 97 -7.17 -4.87 14.24
C ASP A 97 -7.74 -5.35 12.90
N ILE A 98 -6.97 -6.09 12.10
CA ILE A 98 -7.44 -6.62 10.81
C ILE A 98 -8.40 -7.81 10.98
N ILE A 99 -8.25 -8.56 12.07
CA ILE A 99 -9.02 -9.78 12.33
C ILE A 99 -10.52 -9.50 12.45
N PRO A 100 -11.00 -8.54 13.27
CA PRO A 100 -12.43 -8.24 13.34
C PRO A 100 -12.98 -7.76 11.99
N ILE A 101 -12.22 -6.97 11.23
CA ILE A 101 -12.63 -6.51 9.89
C ILE A 101 -12.82 -7.71 8.95
N LEU A 102 -11.89 -8.67 8.94
CA LEU A 102 -12.00 -9.87 8.13
C LEU A 102 -13.16 -10.77 8.57
N ALA A 103 -13.40 -10.89 9.88
CA ALA A 103 -14.52 -11.66 10.43
C ALA A 103 -15.88 -11.08 10.04
N ASP A 104 -16.02 -9.75 10.05
CA ASP A 104 -17.24 -9.06 9.61
C ASP A 104 -17.48 -9.30 8.12
N ARG A 105 -16.45 -9.10 7.28
CA ARG A 105 -16.55 -9.36 5.82
C ARG A 105 -16.86 -10.83 5.51
N PHE A 106 -16.29 -11.76 6.26
CA PHE A 106 -16.61 -13.17 6.12
C PHE A 106 -18.09 -13.46 6.43
N SER A 107 -18.62 -12.86 7.50
CA SER A 107 -20.02 -13.01 7.90
C SER A 107 -20.99 -12.43 6.86
N GLU A 108 -20.65 -11.26 6.30
CA GLU A 108 -21.41 -10.65 5.19
C GLU A 108 -21.47 -11.56 3.95
N CYS A 109 -20.35 -12.20 3.60
CA CYS A 109 -20.28 -13.15 2.50
C CYS A 109 -21.18 -14.38 2.74
N LEU A 110 -21.17 -14.94 3.95
CA LEU A 110 -22.04 -16.08 4.30
C LEU A 110 -23.53 -15.71 4.21
N ALA A 111 -23.91 -14.54 4.73
CA ALA A 111 -25.29 -14.06 4.66
C ALA A 111 -25.74 -13.86 3.20
N SER A 112 -24.87 -13.29 2.36
CA SER A 112 -25.15 -13.07 0.94
C SER A 112 -25.30 -14.39 0.17
N ALA A 113 -24.45 -15.38 0.45
CA ALA A 113 -24.54 -16.71 -0.15
C ALA A 113 -25.85 -17.44 0.24
N ALA A 114 -26.26 -17.32 1.51
CA ALA A 114 -27.52 -17.89 1.98
C ALA A 114 -28.76 -17.21 1.37
N ALA A 115 -28.73 -15.88 1.17
CA ALA A 115 -29.80 -15.17 0.51
C ALA A 115 -29.93 -15.56 -0.98
N ALA A 116 -28.80 -15.73 -1.67
CA ALA A 116 -28.78 -16.15 -3.07
C ALA A 116 -29.35 -17.56 -3.28
N SER A 117 -29.11 -18.48 -2.33
CA SER A 117 -29.66 -19.84 -2.40
C SER A 117 -31.15 -19.91 -2.06
N ALA A 118 -31.66 -18.99 -1.22
CA ALA A 118 -33.08 -18.91 -0.86
C ALA A 118 -33.97 -18.28 -1.95
N GLY A 119 -33.43 -17.41 -2.80
CA GLY A 119 -34.17 -16.70 -3.87
C GLY A 119 -34.34 -17.46 -5.19
N SER A 120 -33.91 -18.73 -5.27
CA SER A 120 -33.98 -19.56 -6.49
C SER A 120 -35.10 -20.61 -6.48
N ILE A 121 -36.17 -20.41 -5.69
CA ILE A 121 -37.33 -21.32 -5.60
C ILE A 121 -38.55 -20.71 -6.29
#